data_AF-K2SEL2-F1
#
_entry.id   AF-K2SEL2-F1
#
_cell.length_a   1.000
_cell.length_b   1.000
_cell.length_c   1.000
_cell.angle_alpha   90.00
_cell.angle_beta   90.00
_cell.angle_gamma   90.00
#
_symmetry.space_group_name_H-M   'P 1'
#
loop_
_entity.id
_entity.type
_entity.pdbx_description
1 polymer ?
#
loop_
_entity_poly.entity_id
_entity_poly.type
_entity_poly.pdbx_seq_one_letter_code
_entity_poly.pdbx_strand_id
1 'polypeptide(L)'
;MELYLRDHLANEHTLEKRREKTKEIFDIYTGFADNLKATFNDRDEVRKASNDIITVKQLGFVAVYATKFQQLVAYLEWLDETFRDLFYKGLKEEVKKNMITYEYPSTF
;
A
#
# COMPACT_ATOMS: atom_id res chain seq x y z
N MET A 1 12.92 9.06 -11.61
CA MET A 1 13.90 8.49 -10.65
C MET A 1 15.19 8.00 -11.31
N GLU A 2 15.12 7.35 -12.48
CA GLU A 2 16.28 6.74 -13.17
C GLU A 2 17.51 7.69 -13.35
N LEU A 3 17.27 8.97 -13.66
CA LEU A 3 18.32 9.96 -13.84
C LEU A 3 19.13 10.23 -12.55
N TYR A 4 18.47 10.28 -11.39
CA TYR A 4 19.13 10.54 -10.10
C TYR A 4 19.84 9.29 -9.57
N LEU A 5 19.29 8.10 -9.84
CA LEU A 5 19.93 6.84 -9.48
C LEU A 5 21.24 6.63 -10.25
N ARG A 6 21.25 6.92 -11.56
CA ARG A 6 22.47 6.87 -12.39
C ARG A 6 23.52 7.85 -11.89
N ASP A 7 23.12 9.06 -11.51
CA ASP A 7 24.01 10.08 -10.94
C ASP A 7 24.58 9.68 -9.58
N HIS A 8 23.76 9.05 -8.72
CA HIS A 8 24.17 8.53 -7.42
C HIS A 8 25.23 7.43 -7.55
N LEU A 9 24.99 6.45 -8.43
CA LEU A 9 25.91 5.32 -8.66
C LEU A 9 27.20 5.76 -9.37
N ALA A 10 27.11 6.67 -10.35
CA ALA A 10 28.29 7.16 -11.07
C ALA A 10 29.21 8.02 -10.20
N ASN A 11 28.67 8.66 -9.16
CA ASN A 11 29.40 9.54 -8.24
C ASN A 11 29.39 8.98 -6.81
N GLU A 12 29.48 7.66 -6.65
CA GLU A 12 29.44 7.00 -5.34
C GLU A 12 30.56 7.51 -4.42
N HIS A 13 31.78 7.63 -4.94
CA HIS A 13 32.97 8.06 -4.19
C HIS A 13 33.27 9.55 -4.30
N THR A 14 32.46 10.33 -5.02
CA THR A 14 32.66 11.76 -5.24
C THR A 14 31.36 12.53 -4.99
N LEU A 15 30.97 12.61 -3.72
CA LEU A 15 29.71 13.24 -3.28
C LEU A 15 29.56 14.68 -3.78
N GLU A 16 30.66 15.44 -3.84
CA GLU A 16 30.64 16.84 -4.30
C GLU A 16 30.22 17.01 -5.76
N LYS A 17 30.42 15.98 -6.60
CA LYS A 17 30.04 15.99 -8.01
C LYS A 17 28.58 15.61 -8.25
N ARG A 18 27.87 15.11 -7.23
CA ARG A 18 26.45 14.78 -7.33
C ARG A 18 25.64 16.05 -7.54
N ARG A 19 24.58 15.94 -8.33
CA ARG A 19 23.60 17.02 -8.45
C ARG A 19 22.96 17.27 -7.10
N GLU A 20 22.60 18.51 -6.83
CA GLU A 20 21.99 18.90 -5.55
C GLU A 20 20.74 18.08 -5.23
N LYS A 21 19.89 17.88 -6.23
CA LYS A 21 18.68 17.05 -6.10
C LYS A 21 18.98 15.56 -5.87
N THR A 22 20.12 15.05 -6.33
CA THR A 22 20.56 13.67 -6.04
C THR A 22 21.00 13.55 -4.58
N LYS A 23 21.67 14.57 -4.04
CA LYS A 23 22.03 14.65 -2.62
C LYS A 23 20.77 14.68 -1.74
N GLU A 24 19.82 15.57 -2.05
CA GLU A 24 18.54 15.63 -1.34
C GLU A 24 17.78 14.29 -1.30
N ILE A 25 17.84 13.51 -2.40
CA ILE A 25 17.15 12.22 -2.49
C ILE A 25 17.91 11.10 -1.77
N PHE A 26 19.24 11.06 -1.81
CA PHE A 26 20.00 9.88 -1.37
C PHE A 26 20.87 10.08 -0.13
N ASP A 27 21.01 11.31 0.39
CA ASP A 27 21.85 11.58 1.57
C ASP A 27 21.18 11.13 2.88
N ILE A 28 19.85 11.11 2.93
CA ILE A 28 19.08 10.64 4.08
C ILE A 28 17.95 9.69 3.67
N TYR A 29 17.66 8.72 4.53
CA TYR A 29 16.62 7.71 4.29
C TYR A 29 15.24 8.31 4.01
N THR A 30 14.87 9.39 4.72
CA THR A 30 13.59 10.06 4.53
C THR A 30 13.47 10.69 3.14
N GLY A 31 14.52 11.36 2.66
CA GLY A 31 14.58 11.93 1.31
C GLY A 31 14.42 10.87 0.22
N PHE A 32 15.01 9.69 0.44
CA PHE A 32 14.87 8.55 -0.47
C PHE A 32 13.43 8.01 -0.46
N ALA A 33 12.89 7.74 0.73
CA ALA A 33 11.54 7.22 0.90
C ALA A 33 10.47 8.19 0.36
N ASP A 34 10.63 9.48 0.58
CA ASP A 34 9.73 10.52 0.09
C ASP A 34 9.82 10.68 -1.42
N ASN A 35 11.01 10.58 -2.01
CA ASN A 35 11.15 10.59 -3.47
C ASN A 35 10.58 9.33 -4.12
N LEU A 36 10.75 8.18 -3.45
CA LEU A 36 10.17 6.91 -3.86
C LEU A 36 8.65 6.99 -3.84
N LYS A 37 8.07 7.44 -2.73
CA LYS A 37 6.65 7.74 -2.65
C LYS A 37 6.24 8.77 -3.70
N ALA A 38 6.88 9.91 -3.82
CA ALA A 38 6.47 10.93 -4.81
C ALA A 38 6.56 10.45 -6.27
N THR A 39 7.48 9.54 -6.60
CA THR A 39 7.61 8.99 -7.95
C THR A 39 6.56 7.91 -8.25
N PHE A 40 6.21 7.09 -7.25
CA PHE A 40 5.37 5.90 -7.43
C PHE A 40 3.98 6.00 -6.79
N ASN A 41 3.74 7.00 -5.95
CA ASN A 41 2.45 7.28 -5.33
C ASN A 41 1.61 8.07 -6.33
N ASP A 42 1.00 7.34 -7.26
CA ASP A 42 0.06 7.91 -8.21
C ASP A 42 -1.23 8.30 -7.46
N ARG A 43 -1.66 9.56 -7.62
CA ARG A 43 -2.94 10.01 -7.03
C ARG A 43 -4.12 9.21 -7.59
N ASP A 44 -3.97 8.64 -8.78
CA ASP A 44 -4.95 7.70 -9.34
C ASP A 44 -4.94 6.34 -8.63
N GLU A 45 -3.81 5.88 -8.06
CA GLU A 45 -3.75 4.62 -7.32
C GLU A 45 -4.55 4.69 -6.02
N VAL A 46 -4.46 5.79 -5.26
CA VAL A 46 -5.30 5.98 -4.05
C VAL A 46 -6.79 6.02 -4.41
N ARG A 47 -7.14 6.75 -5.49
CA ARG A 47 -8.53 6.84 -5.96
C ARG A 47 -9.05 5.50 -6.44
N LYS A 48 -8.22 4.74 -7.15
CA LYS A 48 -8.54 3.39 -7.61
C LYS A 48 -8.68 2.43 -6.42
N ALA A 49 -7.77 2.46 -5.46
CA ALA A 49 -7.82 1.64 -4.26
C ALA A 49 -9.10 1.89 -3.45
N SER A 50 -9.52 3.15 -3.33
CA SER A 50 -10.78 3.54 -2.68
C SER A 50 -12.02 2.93 -3.36
N ASN A 51 -12.07 2.92 -4.70
CA ASN A 51 -13.16 2.26 -5.42
C ASN A 51 -13.09 0.73 -5.33
N ASP A 52 -11.88 0.18 -5.47
CA ASP A 52 -11.64 -1.25 -5.48
C ASP A 52 -11.94 -1.87 -4.11
N ILE A 53 -11.59 -1.21 -2.99
CA ILE A 53 -11.83 -1.75 -1.64
C ILE A 53 -13.32 -1.82 -1.29
N ILE A 54 -14.14 -0.93 -1.85
CA ILE A 54 -15.59 -0.94 -1.64
C ILE A 54 -16.27 -2.05 -2.46
N THR A 55 -15.67 -2.43 -3.59
CA THR A 55 -16.26 -3.39 -4.55
C THR A 55 -15.64 -4.77 -4.53
N VAL A 56 -14.47 -4.95 -3.89
CA VAL A 56 -13.77 -6.23 -3.80
C VAL A 56 -14.61 -7.25 -3.03
N LYS A 57 -14.76 -8.44 -3.60
CA LYS A 57 -15.51 -9.56 -3.03
C LYS A 57 -14.71 -10.84 -3.10
N GLN A 58 -14.98 -11.75 -2.16
CA GLN A 58 -14.41 -13.07 -2.14
C GLN A 58 -15.03 -13.92 -3.27
N LEU A 59 -14.26 -14.21 -4.33
CA LEU A 59 -14.70 -15.11 -5.41
C LEU A 59 -14.28 -16.57 -5.17
N GLY A 60 -13.13 -16.80 -4.55
CA GLY A 60 -12.58 -18.13 -4.28
C GLY A 60 -12.18 -18.29 -2.82
N PHE A 61 -10.92 -18.63 -2.59
CA PHE A 61 -10.35 -18.80 -1.26
C PHE A 61 -10.32 -17.48 -0.47
N VAL A 62 -10.62 -17.55 0.83
CA VAL A 62 -10.59 -16.40 1.75
C VAL A 62 -9.20 -15.78 1.80
N ALA A 63 -8.13 -16.59 1.81
CA ALA A 63 -6.76 -16.10 1.84
C ALA A 63 -6.43 -15.17 0.66
N VAL A 64 -6.86 -15.54 -0.56
CA VAL A 64 -6.66 -14.71 -1.76
C VAL A 64 -7.40 -13.39 -1.65
N TYR A 65 -8.63 -13.42 -1.13
CA TYR A 65 -9.40 -12.22 -0.86
C TYR A 65 -8.73 -11.33 0.19
N ALA A 66 -8.27 -11.91 1.30
CA ALA A 66 -7.62 -11.19 2.39
C ALA A 66 -6.32 -10.52 1.95
N THR A 67 -5.47 -11.21 1.19
CA THR A 67 -4.25 -10.60 0.63
C THR A 67 -4.59 -9.42 -0.27
N LYS A 68 -5.58 -9.56 -1.16
CA LYS A 68 -6.00 -8.46 -2.05
C LYS A 68 -6.57 -7.29 -1.26
N PHE A 69 -7.36 -7.56 -0.22
CA PHE A 69 -7.92 -6.52 0.64
C PHE A 69 -6.81 -5.77 1.39
N GLN A 70 -5.85 -6.47 2.00
CA GLN A 70 -4.71 -5.86 2.69
C GLN A 70 -3.85 -4.99 1.76
N GLN A 71 -3.65 -5.43 0.52
CA GLN A 71 -2.96 -4.61 -0.48
C GLN A 71 -3.68 -3.28 -0.73
N LEU A 72 -5.02 -3.27 -0.79
CA LEU A 72 -5.81 -2.06 -0.98
C LEU A 72 -5.78 -1.16 0.26
N VAL A 73 -5.84 -1.75 1.46
CA VAL A 73 -5.73 -1.02 2.74
C VAL A 73 -4.41 -0.27 2.83
N ALA A 74 -3.31 -0.83 2.32
CA ALA A 74 -1.99 -0.18 2.38
C ALA A 74 -1.93 1.19 1.67
N TYR A 75 -2.87 1.47 0.75
CA TYR A 75 -2.98 2.75 0.05
C TYR A 75 -3.95 3.74 0.72
N LEU A 76 -4.66 3.32 1.77
CA LEU A 76 -5.79 4.05 2.33
C LEU A 76 -5.56 4.34 3.82
N GLU A 77 -5.74 5.59 4.21
CA GLU A 77 -5.65 6.05 5.60
C GLU A 77 -7.05 6.16 6.22
N TRP A 78 -7.83 5.07 6.21
CA TRP A 78 -9.15 5.03 6.86
C TRP A 78 -9.09 4.38 8.24
N LEU A 79 -10.20 4.42 8.97
CA LEU A 79 -10.31 3.80 10.29
C LEU A 79 -10.40 2.27 10.18
N ASP A 80 -9.77 1.56 11.11
CA ASP A 80 -9.79 0.09 11.18
C ASP A 80 -11.22 -0.49 11.22
N GLU A 81 -12.14 0.20 11.91
CA GLU A 81 -13.56 -0.16 11.94
C GLU A 81 -14.18 -0.16 10.54
N THR A 82 -13.82 0.83 9.71
CA THR A 82 -14.29 0.92 8.32
C THR A 82 -13.75 -0.24 7.49
N PHE A 83 -12.48 -0.59 7.66
CA PHE A 83 -11.88 -1.72 6.97
C PHE A 83 -12.52 -3.05 7.38
N ARG A 84 -12.81 -3.23 8.66
CA ARG A 84 -13.46 -4.43 9.18
C ARG A 84 -14.86 -4.62 8.60
N ASP A 85 -15.67 -3.56 8.55
CA ASP A 85 -17.02 -3.60 7.98
C ASP A 85 -16.99 -3.92 6.48
N LEU A 86 -16.08 -3.30 5.73
CA LEU A 86 -15.89 -3.56 4.30
C LEU A 86 -15.39 -4.98 4.03
N PHE A 87 -14.45 -5.46 4.84
CA PHE A 87 -13.92 -6.81 4.74
C PHE A 87 -15.02 -7.84 4.97
N TYR A 88 -15.78 -7.69 6.07
CA TYR A 88 -16.89 -8.57 6.37
C TYR A 88 -17.93 -8.54 5.24
N LYS A 89 -18.31 -7.36 4.73
CA LYS A 89 -19.28 -7.22 3.64
C LYS A 89 -18.86 -7.96 2.36
N GLY A 90 -17.56 -7.98 2.04
CA GLY A 90 -17.02 -8.64 0.85
C GLY A 90 -16.86 -10.16 0.94
N LEU A 91 -16.95 -10.76 2.14
CA LEU A 91 -16.90 -12.22 2.32
C LEU A 91 -18.13 -12.91 1.71
N LYS A 92 -17.97 -14.18 1.32
CA LYS A 92 -19.10 -15.02 0.90
C LYS A 92 -20.01 -15.32 2.07
N GLU A 93 -21.32 -15.44 1.80
CA GLU A 93 -22.34 -15.74 2.81
C GLU A 93 -22.06 -17.05 3.57
N GLU A 94 -21.54 -18.06 2.88
CA GLU A 94 -21.13 -19.33 3.50
C GLU A 94 -20.04 -19.14 4.57
N VAL A 95 -19.07 -18.25 4.32
CA VAL A 95 -17.98 -17.95 5.25
C VAL A 95 -18.52 -17.12 6.41
N LYS A 96 -19.36 -16.11 6.14
CA LYS A 96 -20.01 -15.30 7.18
C LYS A 96 -20.82 -16.17 8.16
N LYS A 97 -21.61 -17.10 7.63
CA LYS A 97 -22.40 -18.04 8.45
C LYS A 97 -21.53 -18.90 9.36
N ASN A 98 -20.38 -19.35 8.87
CA ASN A 98 -19.40 -20.10 9.66
C ASN A 98 -18.64 -19.22 10.66
N MET A 99 -18.53 -17.90 10.42
CA MET A 99 -17.94 -16.97 11.39
C MET A 99 -18.90 -16.64 12.53
N ILE A 100 -20.21 -16.52 12.28
CA ILE A 100 -21.21 -16.27 13.34
C ILE A 100 -21.25 -17.40 14.39
N THR A 101 -20.76 -18.58 14.02
CA THR A 101 -20.63 -19.73 14.93
C THR A 101 -19.38 -19.67 15.82
N TYR A 102 -18.48 -18.70 15.61
CA TYR A 102 -17.28 -18.43 16.41
C TYR A 102 -17.26 -16.97 16.90
N GLU A 103 -16.58 -16.67 18.00
CA GLU A 103 -16.49 -15.29 18.51
C GLU A 103 -15.89 -14.33 17.46
N TYR A 104 -16.49 -13.16 17.31
CA TYR A 104 -16.12 -12.17 16.30
C TYR A 104 -14.69 -11.64 16.57
N PRO A 105 -13.73 -11.79 15.64
CA PRO A 105 -12.31 -11.54 15.93
C PRO A 105 -12.07 -10.05 16.18
N SER A 106 -11.51 -9.71 17.34
CA SER A 106 -11.38 -8.36 17.87
C SER A 106 -10.31 -7.49 17.21
N THR A 107 -9.47 -8.07 16.36
CA THR A 107 -8.35 -7.39 15.68
C THR A 107 -8.21 -7.86 14.25
N PHE A 108 -7.68 -6.99 13.40
CA PHE A 108 -7.37 -7.22 12.00
C PHE A 108 -5.86 -7.19 11.77
#